data_AF-A0A5N5Q752-F1
#
_entry.id   AF-A0A5N5Q752-F1
#
_cell.length_a   1.000
_cell.length_b   1.000
_cell.length_c   1.000
_cell.angle_alpha   90.00
_cell.angle_beta   90.00
_cell.angle_gamma   90.00
#
_symmetry.space_group_name_H-M   'P 1'
#
loop_
_entity.id
_entity.type
_entity.pdbx_description
1 polymer ?
#
loop_
_entity_poly.entity_id
_entity_poly.type
_entity_poly.pdbx_seq_one_letter_code
_entity_poly.pdbx_strand_id
1 'polypeptide(L)'
;MAEELLKARLGLIQGVSEGLLRDLIDCLRATTPPVLNEREANEILQAHQVTQDRTGKLVDMVRNKGDHASFLMLSVLEQRDNLLARNLNLLPEWIEEARLQRLDRSSASANP
;
A
#
# COMPACT_ATOMS: atom_id res chain seq x y z
N MET A 1 1.61 7.75 -8.86
CA MET A 1 1.02 6.99 -7.73
C MET A 1 1.37 7.58 -6.37
N ALA A 2 2.60 8.05 -6.17
CA ALA A 2 3.04 8.70 -4.94
C ALA A 2 2.22 9.95 -4.57
N GLU A 3 1.80 10.75 -5.56
CA GLU A 3 0.94 11.92 -5.34
C GLU A 3 -0.49 11.54 -4.91
N GLU A 4 -1.06 10.48 -5.49
CA GLU A 4 -2.39 9.98 -5.10
C GLU A 4 -2.37 9.43 -3.68
N LEU A 5 -1.31 8.70 -3.32
CA LEU A 5 -1.09 8.25 -1.95
C LEU A 5 -0.98 9.43 -0.97
N LEU A 6 -0.35 10.55 -1.39
CA LEU A 6 -0.28 11.76 -0.59
C LEU A 6 -1.64 12.44 -0.42
N LYS A 7 -2.46 12.52 -1.47
CA LYS A 7 -3.82 13.07 -1.41
C LYS A 7 -4.69 12.28 -0.44
N ALA A 8 -4.58 10.96 -0.45
CA ALA A 8 -5.31 10.09 0.47
C ALA A 8 -4.69 9.98 1.87
N ARG A 9 -3.48 10.52 2.09
CA ARG A 9 -2.73 10.40 3.36
C ARG A 9 -3.59 10.74 4.58
N LEU A 10 -4.34 11.84 4.54
CA LEU A 10 -5.16 12.26 5.67
C LEU A 10 -6.27 11.25 5.98
N GLY A 11 -6.93 10.74 4.95
CA GLY A 11 -7.98 9.74 5.14
C GLY A 11 -7.43 8.35 5.51
N LEU A 12 -6.21 8.00 5.06
CA LEU A 12 -5.50 6.82 5.55
C LEU A 12 -5.18 6.95 7.04
N ILE A 13 -4.63 8.09 7.46
CA ILE A 13 -4.31 8.35 8.86
C ILE A 13 -5.55 8.23 9.75
N GLN A 14 -6.72 8.66 9.28
CA GLN A 14 -7.96 8.61 10.05
C GLN A 14 -8.68 7.26 9.99
N GLY A 15 -8.58 6.54 8.86
CA GLY A 15 -9.33 5.31 8.59
C GLY A 15 -8.57 4.02 8.84
N VAL A 16 -7.23 4.04 8.86
CA VAL A 16 -6.42 2.84 9.09
C VAL A 16 -6.46 2.46 10.58
N SER A 17 -6.94 1.24 10.84
CA SER A 17 -6.87 0.61 12.16
C SER A 17 -5.47 0.02 12.42
N GLU A 18 -5.14 -0.21 13.70
CA GLU A 18 -3.84 -0.80 14.07
C GLU A 18 -3.61 -2.18 13.42
N GLY A 19 -4.68 -2.98 13.27
CA GLY A 19 -4.62 -4.27 12.59
C GLY A 19 -4.29 -4.11 11.10
N LEU A 20 -4.98 -3.20 10.43
CA LEU A 20 -4.74 -2.90 9.02
C LEU A 20 -3.33 -2.32 8.81
N LEU A 21 -2.83 -1.49 9.72
CA LEU A 21 -1.47 -0.95 9.68
C LEU A 21 -0.42 -2.08 9.71
N ARG A 22 -0.56 -3.04 10.63
CA ARG A 22 0.33 -4.21 10.71
C ARG A 22 0.27 -5.05 9.43
N ASP A 23 -0.94 -5.32 8.93
CA ASP A 23 -1.13 -6.08 7.70
C ASP A 23 -0.47 -5.38 6.49
N LEU A 24 -0.60 -4.05 6.39
CA LEU A 24 0.06 -3.25 5.35
C LEU A 24 1.58 -3.39 5.44
N ILE A 25 2.15 -3.25 6.64
CA ILE A 25 3.60 -3.38 6.86
C ILE A 25 4.07 -4.78 6.48
N ASP A 26 3.40 -5.84 6.94
CA ASP A 26 3.80 -7.22 6.66
C ASP A 26 3.69 -7.57 5.18
N CYS A 27 2.63 -7.12 4.50
CA CYS A 27 2.50 -7.31 3.05
C CYS A 27 3.58 -6.56 2.26
N LEU A 28 3.92 -5.32 2.66
CA LEU A 28 4.97 -4.53 2.02
C LEU A 28 6.38 -5.09 2.25
N ARG A 29 6.59 -5.85 3.34
CA ARG A 29 7.81 -6.61 3.58
C ARG A 29 7.86 -7.91 2.77
N ALA A 30 6.70 -8.55 2.57
CA ALA A 30 6.58 -9.80 1.84
C ALA A 30 6.72 -9.64 0.31
N THR A 31 6.69 -8.41 -0.22
CA THR A 31 6.90 -8.17 -1.66
C THR A 31 8.33 -8.55 -2.07
N THR A 32 8.51 -8.92 -3.34
CA THR A 32 9.84 -9.19 -3.92
C THR A 32 10.07 -8.26 -5.11
N PRO A 33 10.99 -7.27 -5.01
CA PRO A 33 11.81 -6.94 -3.84
C PRO A 33 10.98 -6.34 -2.68
N PRO A 34 11.46 -6.44 -1.43
CA PRO A 34 10.77 -5.89 -0.27
C PRO A 34 10.71 -4.36 -0.37
N VAL A 35 9.51 -3.79 -0.22
CA VAL A 35 9.35 -2.33 -0.16
C VAL A 35 9.91 -1.81 1.16
N LEU A 36 9.57 -2.48 2.26
CA LEU A 36 10.08 -2.16 3.59
C LEU A 36 11.07 -3.24 4.04
N ASN A 37 12.24 -2.81 4.51
CA ASN A 37 13.13 -3.72 5.24
C ASN A 37 12.67 -3.89 6.70
N GLU A 38 13.25 -4.86 7.41
CA GLU A 38 12.88 -5.14 8.81
C GLU A 38 13.11 -3.94 9.73
N ARG A 39 14.18 -3.18 9.50
CA ARG A 39 14.51 -2.00 10.30
C ARG A 39 13.47 -0.89 10.12
N GLU A 40 13.12 -0.57 8.87
CA GLU A 40 12.11 0.43 8.50
C GLU A 40 10.74 0.07 9.08
N ALA A 41 10.34 -1.19 8.96
CA ALA A 41 9.09 -1.68 9.53
C ALA A 41 9.06 -1.53 11.06
N ASN A 42 10.16 -1.88 11.73
CA ASN A 42 10.25 -1.76 13.18
C ASN A 42 10.28 -0.29 13.63
N GLU A 43 10.94 0.59 12.87
CA GLU A 43 10.93 2.04 13.11
C GLU A 43 9.51 2.62 13.02
N ILE A 44 8.67 2.13 12.10
CA ILE A 44 7.25 2.54 12.01
C ILE A 44 6.44 1.99 13.19
N LEU A 45 6.61 0.71 13.54
CA LEU A 45 5.86 0.09 14.64
C LEU A 45 6.23 0.67 16.01
N GLN A 46 7.49 1.09 16.19
CA GLN A 46 7.98 1.72 17.41
C GLN A 46 7.78 3.24 17.43
N ALA A 47 7.40 3.85 16.30
CA ALA A 47 7.15 5.28 16.24
C ALA A 47 5.86 5.66 16.98
N HIS A 48 5.95 6.64 17.88
CA HIS A 48 4.83 7.31 18.55
C HIS A 48 3.81 6.37 19.26
N GLN A 49 2.92 6.94 20.07
CA GLN A 49 1.94 6.14 20.84
C GLN A 49 0.66 5.83 20.06
N VAL A 50 0.36 6.56 18.97
CA VAL A 50 -0.94 6.46 18.27
C VAL A 50 -0.79 5.94 16.83
N THR A 51 -1.75 5.13 16.40
CA THR A 51 -1.82 4.50 15.07
C THR A 51 -1.77 5.53 13.92
N GLN A 52 -2.34 6.71 14.15
CA GLN A 52 -2.40 7.80 13.18
C GLN A 52 -1.01 8.28 12.75
N ASP A 53 -0.12 8.52 13.72
CA ASP A 53 1.25 8.95 13.47
C ASP A 53 2.06 7.88 12.74
N ARG A 54 1.88 6.61 13.13
CA ARG A 54 2.52 5.45 12.48
C ARG A 54 2.09 5.30 11.04
N THR A 55 0.78 5.45 10.78
CA THR A 55 0.22 5.41 9.43
C THR A 55 0.78 6.54 8.58
N GLY A 56 0.90 7.75 9.13
CA GLY A 56 1.53 8.88 8.45
C GLY A 56 2.98 8.58 8.05
N LYS A 57 3.77 8.02 8.98
CA LYS A 57 5.15 7.61 8.69
C LYS A 57 5.24 6.51 7.63
N LEU A 58 4.36 5.51 7.67
CA LEU A 58 4.30 4.46 6.66
C LEU A 58 4.05 5.08 5.27
N VAL A 59 3.03 5.93 5.16
CA VAL A 59 2.68 6.61 3.90
C VAL A 59 3.86 7.43 3.37
N ASP A 60 4.49 8.23 4.23
CA ASP A 60 5.61 9.09 3.82
C ASP A 60 6.82 8.26 3.36
N MET A 61 7.11 7.15 4.05
CA MET A 61 8.21 6.25 3.69
C MET A 61 7.96 5.54 2.36
N VAL A 62 6.76 4.99 2.16
CA VAL A 62 6.36 4.34 0.91
C VAL A 62 6.39 5.33 -0.25
N ARG A 63 5.89 6.55 -0.04
CA ARG A 63 5.93 7.63 -1.03
C ARG A 63 7.36 7.98 -1.44
N ASN A 64 8.28 8.10 -0.48
CA ASN A 64 9.68 8.43 -0.74
C ASN A 64 10.42 7.34 -1.53
N LYS A 65 9.97 6.08 -1.47
CA LYS A 65 10.49 4.98 -2.27
C LYS A 65 10.01 5.01 -3.73
N GLY A 66 8.99 5.80 -4.04
CA GLY A 66 8.50 6.05 -5.39
C GLY A 66 7.18 5.37 -5.74
N ASP A 67 6.84 5.46 -7.02
CA ASP A 67 5.52 5.07 -7.52
C ASP A 67 5.23 3.56 -7.38
N HIS A 68 6.25 2.71 -7.55
CA HIS A 68 6.07 1.26 -7.43
C HIS A 68 5.68 0.83 -6.01
N ALA A 69 6.37 1.38 -5.00
CA ALA A 69 6.06 1.14 -3.60
C ALA A 69 4.65 1.66 -3.25
N SER A 70 4.31 2.87 -3.73
CA SER A 70 3.00 3.47 -3.53
C SER A 70 1.88 2.62 -4.14
N PHE A 71 2.10 2.09 -5.35
CA PHE A 71 1.17 1.19 -6.02
C PHE A 71 0.93 -0.10 -5.21
N LEU A 72 2.00 -0.70 -4.68
CA LEU A 72 1.89 -1.92 -3.86
C LEU A 72 1.09 -1.66 -2.58
N MET A 73 1.34 -0.55 -1.89
CA MET A 73 0.58 -0.19 -0.69
C MET A 73 -0.91 -0.01 -0.99
N LEU A 74 -1.25 0.68 -2.08
CA LEU A 74 -2.65 0.85 -2.50
C LEU A 74 -3.30 -0.49 -2.87
N SER A 75 -2.56 -1.38 -3.54
CA SER A 75 -3.05 -2.71 -3.89
C SER A 75 -3.36 -3.56 -2.65
N VAL A 76 -2.49 -3.53 -1.64
CA VAL A 76 -2.74 -4.24 -0.37
C VAL A 76 -3.90 -3.61 0.38
N LEU A 77 -3.96 -2.27 0.43
CA LEU A 77 -5.06 -1.55 1.06
C LEU A 77 -6.40 -1.96 0.46
N GLU A 78 -6.51 -2.01 -0.86
CA GLU A 78 -7.74 -2.44 -1.54
C GLU A 78 -8.10 -3.91 -1.23
N GLN A 79 -7.10 -4.79 -1.16
CA GLN A 79 -7.31 -6.20 -0.83
C GLN A 79 -7.78 -6.41 0.61
N ARG A 80 -7.29 -5.58 1.55
CA ARG A 80 -7.60 -5.69 2.99
C ARG A 80 -8.85 -4.91 3.38
N ASP A 81 -9.01 -3.71 2.82
CA ASP A 81 -10.11 -2.80 3.08
C ASP A 81 -10.50 -2.03 1.80
N ASN A 82 -11.26 -2.71 0.95
CA ASN A 82 -11.78 -2.15 -0.29
C ASN A 82 -12.67 -0.92 -0.05
N LEU A 83 -13.44 -0.92 1.05
CA LEU A 83 -14.32 0.19 1.40
C LEU A 83 -13.52 1.46 1.70
N LEU A 84 -12.45 1.33 2.48
CA LEU A 84 -11.55 2.45 2.76
C LEU A 84 -10.87 2.93 1.47
N ALA A 85 -10.35 2.03 0.63
CA ALA A 85 -9.75 2.41 -0.65
C ALA A 85 -10.73 3.18 -1.57
N ARG A 86 -11.99 2.74 -1.65
CA ARG A 86 -13.07 3.42 -2.39
C ARG A 86 -13.40 4.78 -1.81
N ASN A 87 -13.56 4.87 -0.49
CA ASN A 87 -13.90 6.11 0.20
C ASN A 87 -12.83 7.19 0.03
N LEU A 88 -11.57 6.77 -0.12
CA LEU A 88 -10.43 7.65 -0.34
C LEU A 88 -10.21 7.99 -1.82
N ASN A 89 -11.10 7.53 -2.70
CA ASN A 89 -11.02 7.69 -4.14
C ASN A 89 -9.66 7.24 -4.73
N LEU A 90 -9.05 6.24 -4.08
CA LEU A 90 -7.74 5.68 -4.42
C LEU A 90 -7.79 4.62 -5.52
N LEU A 91 -9.00 4.33 -6.02
CA LEU A 91 -9.25 3.45 -7.16
C LEU A 91 -9.55 4.31 -8.39
N PRO A 92 -8.53 4.80 -9.10
CA PRO A 92 -8.77 5.24 -10.45
C PRO A 92 -9.05 4.01 -11.31
N GLU A 93 -10.03 4.11 -12.22
CA GLU A 93 -10.48 3.01 -13.10
C GLU A 93 -9.33 2.30 -13.85
N TRP A 94 -8.16 2.93 -13.99
CA TRP A 94 -6.97 2.34 -14.63
C TRP A 94 -6.16 1.37 -13.74
N ILE A 95 -6.35 1.31 -12.42
CA ILE A 95 -5.74 0.23 -11.60
C ILE A 95 -6.33 -1.13 -11.98
N GLU A 96 -7.61 -1.16 -12.38
CA GLU A 96 -8.25 -2.34 -12.95
C GLU A 96 -7.55 -2.76 -14.25
N GLU A 97 -7.23 -1.82 -15.13
CA GLU A 97 -6.48 -2.09 -16.37
C GLU A 97 -5.05 -2.57 -16.09
N ALA A 98 -4.35 -1.98 -15.13
CA ALA A 98 -3.01 -2.41 -14.71
C ALA A 98 -3.03 -3.81 -14.07
N ARG A 99 -4.11 -4.18 -13.35
CA ARG A 99 -4.34 -5.55 -12.87
C ARG A 99 -4.57 -6.52 -14.03
N LEU A 100 -5.40 -6.15 -14.99
CA LEU A 100 -5.72 -6.98 -16.17
C LEU A 100 -4.47 -7.22 -17.03
N GLN A 101 -3.61 -6.22 -17.22
CA GLN A 101 -2.36 -6.35 -17.98
C GLN A 101 -1.33 -7.28 -17.29
N ARG A 102 -1.36 -7.44 -15.96
CA ARG A 102 -0.48 -8.37 -15.23
C ARG A 102 -1.02 -9.80 -15.22
N LEU A 103 -2.34 -9.99 -15.22
CA LEU A 103 -2.94 -11.32 -15.38
C LEU A 103 -2.70 -11.87 -16.80
N ASP A 104 -2.82 -11.04 -17.83
CA ASP A 104 -2.62 -11.44 -19.24
C ASP A 104 -1.19 -11.99 -19.49
N ARG A 105 -0.16 -11.33 -18.94
CA ARG A 105 1.23 -11.81 -19.04
C ARG A 105 1.51 -13.10 -18.27
N SER A 106 0.70 -13.45 -17.27
CA SER A 106 0.83 -14.70 -16.52
C SER A 106 0.16 -15.87 -17.24
N SER A 107 -0.89 -15.61 -18.03
CA SER A 107 -1.53 -16.60 -18.92
C SER A 107 -0.78 -16.87 -20.23
N ALA A 108 0.15 -16.01 -20.65
CA ALA A 108 0.91 -16.21 -21.90
C ALA A 108 2.10 -17.21 -21.79
N SER A 109 2.40 -17.74 -20.59
CA SER A 109 3.48 -18.74 -20.38
C SER A 109 2.97 -20.18 -20.19
N ALA A 110 1.70 -20.44 -20.45
CA ALA A 110 1.13 -21.79 -20.37
C ALA A 110 0.42 -22.15 -21.67
N ASN A 111 1.19 -22.55 -22.69
CA ASN A 111 0.74 -23.54 -23.67
C ASN A 111 1.95 -24.19 -24.35
N PRO A 112 1.79 -25.40 -24.91
CA PRO A 112 2.51 -26.62 -24.54
C PRO A 112 3.77 -26.90 -25.37
#